data_AF-A0A1B2F0A8-F1
#
_entry.id   AF-A0A1B2F0A8-F1
#
_cell.length_a   1.000
_cell.length_b   1.000
_cell.length_c   1.000
_cell.angle_alpha   90.00
_cell.angle_beta   90.00
_cell.angle_gamma   90.00
#
_symmetry.space_group_name_H-M   'P 1'
#
loop_
_entity.id
_entity.type
_entity.pdbx_description
1 polymer ?
#
loop_
_entity_poly.entity_id
_entity_poly.type
_entity_poly.pdbx_seq_one_letter_code
_entity_poly.pdbx_strand_id
1 'polypeptide(L)'
;MTIETHILYFSEAEALREFSGFTVEVSHQARPNQTPSNVTMYMIVAQRGGIGRREVIAEFPLEMHATIFRDMCEGFVRSERLTK
;
A
#
# COMPACT_ATOMS: atom_id res chain seq x y z
N MET A 1 -2.62 21.90 -11.61
CA MET A 1 -1.83 21.08 -10.65
C MET A 1 -2.50 19.73 -10.57
N THR A 2 -1.80 18.67 -10.96
CA THR A 2 -2.29 17.29 -10.79
C THR A 2 -2.15 16.96 -9.30
N ILE A 3 -3.26 16.65 -8.62
CA ILE A 3 -3.23 16.25 -7.21
C ILE A 3 -2.78 14.80 -7.18
N GLU A 4 -1.58 14.54 -6.65
CA GLU A 4 -1.12 13.19 -6.35
C GLU A 4 -1.74 12.75 -5.02
N THR A 5 -2.93 12.14 -5.07
CA THR A 5 -3.59 11.64 -3.86
C THR A 5 -3.03 10.26 -3.51
N HIS A 6 -2.38 10.16 -2.35
CA HIS A 6 -2.08 8.88 -1.70
C HIS A 6 -3.24 8.49 -0.79
N ILE A 7 -3.60 7.21 -0.79
CA ILE A 7 -4.65 6.68 0.10
C ILE A 7 -3.98 5.67 1.02
N LEU A 8 -4.19 5.80 2.33
CA LEU A 8 -3.77 4.82 3.34
C LEU A 8 -5.03 4.28 4.02
N TYR A 9 -5.15 2.96 4.12
CA TYR A 9 -6.30 2.28 4.74
C TYR A 9 -6.09 1.96 6.22
N PHE A 10 -5.20 2.70 6.88
CA PHE A 10 -4.89 2.58 8.30
C PHE A 10 -4.56 3.97 8.87
N SER A 11 -4.74 4.14 10.19
CA SER A 11 -4.60 5.42 10.87
C SER A 11 -3.26 5.61 11.59
N GLU A 12 -2.55 4.53 11.91
CA GLU A 12 -1.31 4.56 12.69
C GLU A 12 -0.33 3.46 12.23
N ALA A 13 0.97 3.69 12.42
CA ALA A 13 2.01 2.78 11.93
C ALA A 13 1.98 1.42 12.64
N GLU A 14 1.55 1.40 13.90
CA GLU A 14 1.42 0.22 14.74
C GLU A 14 0.48 -0.83 14.12
N ALA A 15 -0.51 -0.40 13.33
CA ALA A 15 -1.43 -1.29 12.62
C ALA A 15 -0.69 -2.21 11.62
N LEU A 16 0.49 -1.80 11.12
CA LEU A 16 1.30 -2.61 10.20
C LEU A 16 1.82 -3.91 10.84
N ARG A 17 1.84 -4.00 12.18
CA ARG A 17 2.23 -5.22 12.91
C ARG A 17 1.31 -6.40 12.62
N GLU A 18 0.07 -6.14 12.21
CA GLU A 18 -0.88 -7.18 11.83
C GLU A 18 -0.60 -7.76 10.44
N PHE A 19 0.32 -7.19 9.66
CA PHE A 19 0.51 -7.54 8.26
C PHE A 19 1.90 -8.14 7.98
N SER A 20 1.99 -8.87 6.87
CA SER A 20 3.24 -9.43 6.35
C SER A 20 3.18 -9.64 4.84
N GLY A 21 4.31 -9.90 4.19
CA GLY A 21 4.36 -10.20 2.75
C GLY A 21 3.87 -9.03 1.90
N PHE A 22 4.38 -7.83 2.15
CA PHE A 22 4.01 -6.62 1.43
C PHE A 22 4.44 -6.72 -0.04
N THR A 23 3.54 -6.36 -0.95
CA THR A 23 3.73 -6.44 -2.40
C THR A 23 3.14 -5.21 -3.08
N VAL A 24 3.74 -4.79 -4.19
CA VAL A 24 3.18 -3.74 -5.06
C VAL A 24 2.42 -4.42 -6.19
N GLU A 25 1.14 -4.09 -6.34
CA GLU A 25 0.29 -4.57 -7.43
C GLU A 25 -0.21 -3.40 -8.28
N VAL A 26 -0.24 -3.58 -9.60
CA VAL A 26 -0.76 -2.56 -10.53
C VAL A 26 -2.26 -2.75 -10.70
N SER A 27 -3.01 -1.67 -10.62
CA SER A 27 -4.44 -1.62 -10.91
C SER A 27 -4.74 -0.55 -11.95
N HIS A 28 -5.56 -0.90 -12.93
CA HIS A 28 -6.09 0.04 -13.91
C HIS A 28 -7.51 0.42 -13.49
N GLN A 29 -7.63 1.52 -12.75
CA GLN A 29 -8.93 2.00 -12.29
C GLN A 29 -9.57 2.88 -13.38
N ALA A 30 -10.78 2.50 -13.79
CA ALA A 30 -11.64 3.36 -14.60
C ALA A 30 -12.26 4.43 -13.70
N ARG A 31 -11.87 5.69 -13.91
CA ARG A 31 -12.45 6.86 -13.23
C ARG A 31 -13.35 7.59 -14.24
N PRO A 32 -14.68 7.36 -14.22
CA PRO A 32 -15.60 7.80 -15.27
C PRO A 32 -15.65 9.33 -15.48
N ASN A 33 -15.05 10.12 -14.58
CA ASN A 33 -15.04 11.59 -14.63
C ASN A 33 -13.64 12.20 -14.78
N GLN A 34 -12.60 11.41 -15.12
CA GLN A 34 -11.26 11.93 -15.39
C GLN A 34 -10.83 11.67 -16.84
N THR A 35 -9.98 12.54 -17.39
CA THR A 35 -9.29 12.32 -18.68
C THR A 35 -7.78 12.33 -18.41
N PRO A 36 -7.05 11.23 -18.66
CA PRO A 36 -7.53 9.95 -19.18
C PRO A 36 -8.46 9.23 -18.19
N SER A 37 -9.44 8.49 -18.73
CA SER A 37 -10.46 7.77 -17.97
C SER A 37 -9.91 6.54 -17.25
N ASN A 38 -8.75 6.04 -17.69
CA ASN A 38 -8.02 4.99 -17.00
C ASN A 38 -6.81 5.61 -16.31
N VAL A 39 -6.75 5.43 -15.00
CA VAL A 39 -5.61 5.83 -14.18
C VAL A 39 -4.92 4.56 -13.69
N THR A 40 -3.62 4.49 -13.89
CA THR A 40 -2.78 3.44 -13.30
C THR A 40 -2.54 3.79 -11.83
N MET A 41 -2.94 2.89 -10.94
CA MET A 41 -2.70 2.98 -9.51
C MET A 41 -1.81 1.82 -9.08
N TYR A 42 -0.90 2.08 -8.15
CA TYR A 42 0.00 1.11 -7.55
C TYR A 42 -0.47 0.85 -6.12
N MET A 43 -1.02 -0.33 -5.89
CA MET A 43 -1.61 -0.76 -4.63
C MET A 43 -0.56 -1.50 -3.80
N ILE A 44 -0.54 -1.24 -2.50
CA ILE A 44 0.24 -2.02 -1.54
C ILE A 44 -0.66 -3.08 -0.97
N VAL A 45 -0.35 -4.33 -1.27
CA VAL A 45 -1.10 -5.49 -0.81
C VAL A 45 -0.29 -6.25 0.21
N ALA A 46 -0.90 -6.59 1.35
CA ALA A 46 -0.27 -7.35 2.41
C ALA A 46 -1.19 -8.44 2.95
N GLN A 47 -0.61 -9.50 3.49
CA GLN A 47 -1.34 -10.57 4.16
C GLN A 47 -1.59 -10.20 5.62
N ARG A 48 -2.86 -10.14 6.03
CA ARG A 48 -3.25 -9.91 7.43
C ARG A 48 -3.14 -11.19 8.24
N GLY A 49 -2.40 -11.11 9.34
CA GLY A 49 -2.22 -12.16 10.34
C GLY A 49 -3.54 -12.54 11.00
N GLY A 50 -3.68 -13.81 11.37
CA GLY A 50 -4.88 -14.35 12.01
C GLY A 50 -5.99 -14.83 11.07
N ILE A 51 -6.11 -14.25 9.86
CA ILE A 51 -7.16 -14.63 8.88
C ILE A 51 -6.63 -15.08 7.52
N GLY A 52 -5.33 -14.91 7.24
CA GLY A 52 -4.70 -15.36 6.00
C GLY A 52 -5.18 -14.64 4.73
N ARG A 53 -5.84 -13.50 4.88
CA ARG A 53 -6.42 -12.71 3.78
C ARG A 53 -5.42 -11.68 3.27
N ARG A 54 -5.37 -11.48 1.94
CA ARG A 54 -4.64 -10.37 1.31
C ARG A 54 -5.53 -9.13 1.28
N GLU A 55 -5.01 -8.00 1.72
CA GLU A 55 -5.73 -6.73 1.82
C GLU A 55 -4.89 -5.60 1.20
N VAL A 56 -5.56 -4.65 0.56
CA VAL A 56 -4.93 -3.40 0.11
C VAL A 56 -4.81 -2.47 1.32
N ILE A 57 -3.59 -2.04 1.63
CA ILE A 57 -3.31 -1.17 2.78
C ILE A 57 -2.98 0.26 2.37
N ALA A 58 -2.59 0.47 1.11
CA ALA A 58 -2.32 1.79 0.56
C ALA A 58 -2.43 1.81 -0.98
N GLU A 59 -2.68 2.98 -1.55
CA GLU A 59 -2.68 3.23 -3.00
C GLU A 59 -1.86 4.48 -3.35
N PHE A 60 -1.08 4.37 -4.42
CA PHE A 60 -0.22 5.43 -4.92
C PHE A 60 -0.43 5.64 -6.43
N PRO A 61 -0.37 6.89 -6.93
CA PRO A 61 -0.41 7.16 -8.36
C PRO A 61 0.95 6.90 -9.05
N LEU A 62 2.03 6.73 -8.27
CA LEU A 62 3.40 6.53 -8.76
C LEU A 62 4.00 5.24 -8.19
N GLU A 63 4.59 4.42 -9.06
CA GLU A 63 5.21 3.14 -8.70
C GLU A 63 6.35 3.30 -7.70
N MET A 64 7.17 4.34 -7.90
CA MET A 64 8.30 4.62 -7.04
C MET A 64 7.85 4.90 -5.60
N HIS A 65 6.75 5.64 -5.41
CA HIS A 65 6.22 5.92 -4.08
C HIS A 65 5.67 4.66 -3.42
N ALA A 66 4.95 3.83 -4.18
CA ALA A 66 4.50 2.52 -3.71
C ALA A 66 5.67 1.63 -3.29
N THR A 67 6.74 1.59 -4.09
CA THR A 67 7.92 0.77 -3.82
C THR A 67 8.64 1.21 -2.55
N ILE A 68 8.89 2.52 -2.41
CA ILE A 68 9.51 3.09 -1.20
C ILE A 68 8.65 2.77 0.02
N PHE A 69 7.34 2.97 -0.06
CA PHE A 69 6.44 2.68 1.06
C PHE A 69 6.45 1.19 1.42
N ARG A 70 6.45 0.30 0.43
CA ARG A 70 6.56 -1.16 0.65
C ARG A 70 7.85 -1.52 1.40
N ASP A 71 8.98 -0.96 0.99
CA ASP A 71 10.27 -1.17 1.65
C ASP A 71 10.26 -0.64 3.09
N MET A 72 9.62 0.51 3.33
CA MET A 72 9.43 1.07 4.68
C MET A 72 8.58 0.15 5.56
N CYS A 73 7.47 -0.41 5.03
CA CYS A 73 6.65 -1.38 5.76
C CYS A 73 7.43 -2.64 6.14
N GLU A 74 8.18 -3.20 5.19
CA GLU A 74 9.04 -4.36 5.46
C GLU A 74 10.09 -4.05 6.54
N GLY A 75 10.76 -2.89 6.43
CA GLY A 75 11.76 -2.44 7.38
C GLY A 75 11.21 -2.25 8.80
N PHE A 76 10.04 -1.60 8.91
CA PHE A 76 9.36 -1.36 10.19
C PHE A 76 8.99 -2.68 10.88
N VAL A 77 8.29 -3.57 10.17
CA VAL A 77 7.85 -4.87 10.73
C VAL A 77 9.05 -5.74 11.10
N ARG A 78 10.13 -5.72 10.30
CA ARG A 78 11.36 -6.45 10.61
C ARG A 78 12.04 -5.91 11.87
N SER A 79 12.17 -4.59 11.99
CA SER A 79 12.79 -3.94 13.15
C SER A 79 12.05 -4.28 14.44
N GLU A 80 10.71 -4.19 14.42
CA GLU A 80 9.83 -4.50 15.56
C GLU A 80 9.88 -5.96 16.01
N ARG A 81 10.25 -6.89 15.13
CA ARG A 81 10.46 -8.31 15.49
C ARG A 81 11.81 -8.57 16.15
N LEU A 82 12.81 -7.71 15.92
CA LEU A 82 14.14 -7.85 16.50
C LEU A 82 14.25 -7.23 17.90
N THR A 83 13.33 -6.32 18.25
CA THR A 83 13.29 -5.61 19.54
C THR A 83 12.37 -6.27 20.58
N LYS A 84 11.71 -7.38 20.23
CA LYS A 84 10.89 -8.20 21.13
C LYS A 84 11.60 -9.51 21.45
#